data_AF-A0A5C9EI52-F1
#
_entry.id   AF-A0A5C9EI52-F1
#
_cell.length_a   1.000
_cell.length_b   1.000
_cell.length_c   1.000
_cell.angle_alpha   90.00
_cell.angle_beta   90.00
_cell.angle_gamma   90.00
#
_symmetry.space_group_name_H-M   'P 1'
#
loop_
_entity.id
_entity.type
_entity.pdbx_description
1 polymer ?
#
loop_
_entity_poly.entity_id
_entity_poly.type
_entity_poly.pdbx_seq_one_letter_code
_entity_poly.pdbx_strand_id
1 'polypeptide(L)'
;MSEKYEELLDKIHDKKGKIPMYITITIRTGKKKDLIDIKIRKERSNILKIMAHEAEQKGWYLHSYHIPLKNLGLPEDAKNKEILPYLNEPYRIMADKYTKDLVEEILQKYIEIHAERKKHFFRTERFKVKKDFSIGAKKKGF
;
A
#
# COMPACT_ATOMS: atom_id res chain seq x y z
N MET A 1 -7.30 16.69 -4.53
CA MET A 1 -6.22 15.75 -4.90
C MET A 1 -5.18 16.57 -5.64
N SER A 2 -3.89 16.40 -5.36
CA SER A 2 -2.83 17.20 -6.02
C SER A 2 -2.73 16.83 -7.51
N GLU A 3 -2.59 17.82 -8.41
CA GLU A 3 -2.45 17.61 -9.87
C GLU A 3 -1.33 16.62 -10.20
N LYS A 4 -0.20 16.70 -9.49
CA LYS A 4 0.92 15.76 -9.64
C LYS A 4 0.56 14.31 -9.34
N TYR A 5 -0.38 14.08 -8.42
CA TYR A 5 -0.87 12.74 -8.10
C TYR A 5 -1.71 12.18 -9.24
N GLU A 6 -2.59 13.00 -9.80
CA GLU A 6 -3.45 12.60 -10.91
C GLU A 6 -2.63 12.30 -12.16
N GLU A 7 -1.62 13.12 -12.46
CA GLU A 7 -0.65 12.84 -13.53
C GLU A 7 0.12 11.53 -13.30
N LEU A 8 0.54 11.25 -12.06
CA LEU A 8 1.20 9.99 -11.74
C LEU A 8 0.26 8.82 -12.00
N LEU A 9 -0.97 8.89 -11.47
CA LEU A 9 -1.98 7.84 -11.65
C LEU A 9 -2.28 7.59 -13.13
N ASP A 10 -2.40 8.65 -13.93
CA ASP A 10 -2.64 8.55 -15.37
C ASP A 10 -1.44 7.91 -16.11
N LYS A 11 -0.20 8.12 -15.65
CA LYS A 11 1.00 7.49 -16.21
C LYS A 11 1.13 6.00 -15.86
N ILE A 12 0.71 5.59 -14.65
CA ILE A 12 0.91 4.20 -14.17
C ILE A 12 -0.31 3.28 -14.39
N HIS A 13 -1.51 3.84 -14.51
CA HIS A 13 -2.76 3.10 -14.78
C HIS A 13 -3.27 3.30 -16.21
N ASP A 14 -2.39 3.80 -17.08
CA ASP A 14 -2.56 4.13 -18.50
C ASP A 14 -4.00 3.97 -19.05
N LYS A 15 -4.62 5.09 -19.44
CA LYS A 15 -5.90 5.07 -20.18
C LYS A 15 -5.80 4.32 -21.52
N LYS A 16 -4.58 4.07 -22.05
CA LYS A 16 -4.29 3.50 -23.38
C LYS A 16 -3.55 2.15 -23.39
N GLY A 17 -3.29 1.52 -22.25
CA GLY A 17 -2.93 0.09 -22.14
C GLY A 17 -1.55 -0.37 -22.67
N LYS A 18 -0.45 0.40 -22.52
CA LYS A 18 0.89 0.01 -23.01
C LYS A 18 1.92 -0.47 -21.94
N ILE A 19 1.49 -0.84 -20.72
CA ILE A 19 2.25 -1.62 -19.70
C ILE A 19 3.26 -0.78 -18.85
N PRO A 20 3.41 -1.00 -17.52
CA PRO A 20 2.88 -2.06 -16.66
C PRO A 20 1.77 -1.61 -15.71
N MET A 21 0.76 -2.47 -15.55
CA MET A 21 -0.34 -2.36 -14.59
C MET A 21 0.18 -2.37 -13.16
N TYR A 22 0.38 -1.19 -12.58
CA TYR A 22 0.77 -1.06 -11.19
C TYR A 22 -0.43 -1.30 -10.28
N ILE A 23 -0.31 -2.21 -9.33
CA ILE A 23 -1.24 -2.24 -8.20
C ILE A 23 -0.93 -1.08 -7.25
N THR A 24 -1.95 -0.41 -6.78
CA THR A 24 -1.83 0.72 -5.85
C THR A 24 -2.34 0.29 -4.50
N ILE A 25 -1.47 0.26 -3.50
CA ILE A 25 -1.82 -0.01 -2.11
C ILE A 25 -1.76 1.32 -1.36
N THR A 26 -2.93 1.88 -1.06
CA THR A 26 -3.06 3.14 -0.30
C THR A 26 -3.09 2.84 1.19
N ILE A 27 -2.27 3.56 1.97
CA ILE A 27 -2.25 3.45 3.42
C ILE A 27 -3.30 4.40 3.99
N ARG A 28 -4.35 3.82 4.59
CA ARG A 28 -5.49 4.62 5.06
C ARG A 28 -5.18 5.31 6.39
N THR A 29 -4.94 6.62 6.34
CA THR A 29 -4.80 7.46 7.54
C THR A 29 -6.10 8.20 7.82
N GLY A 30 -7.02 7.61 8.61
CA GLY A 30 -8.08 8.28 9.40
C GLY A 30 -9.05 9.30 8.75
N LYS A 31 -8.56 10.41 8.19
CA LYS A 31 -9.35 11.55 7.65
C LYS A 31 -9.05 11.78 6.16
N LYS A 32 -9.99 12.41 5.44
CA LYS A 32 -9.70 13.03 4.14
C LYS A 32 -8.66 14.12 4.39
N LYS A 33 -7.60 14.13 3.62
CA LYS A 33 -6.47 15.00 3.85
C LYS A 33 -6.15 15.79 2.59
N ASP A 34 -5.95 17.09 2.76
CA ASP A 34 -5.56 17.98 1.69
C ASP A 34 -4.06 17.81 1.42
N LEU A 35 -3.78 17.07 0.35
CA LEU A 35 -2.43 16.82 -0.15
C LEU A 35 -1.83 18.12 -0.70
N ILE A 36 -0.73 18.57 -0.11
CA ILE A 36 0.01 19.75 -0.56
C ILE A 36 1.03 19.36 -1.61
N ASP A 37 1.87 18.38 -1.31
CA ASP A 37 2.95 17.96 -2.20
C ASP A 37 3.22 16.47 -2.09
N ILE A 38 3.86 15.92 -3.12
CA ILE A 38 4.11 14.50 -3.26
C ILE A 38 5.54 14.27 -3.70
N LYS A 39 6.20 13.34 -3.02
CA LYS A 39 7.54 12.86 -3.34
C LYS A 39 7.48 11.40 -3.76
N ILE A 40 7.98 11.14 -4.96
CA ILE A 40 8.06 9.80 -5.53
C ILE A 40 9.47 9.28 -5.33
N ARG A 41 9.61 8.08 -4.77
CA ARG A 41 10.89 7.35 -4.72
C ARG A 41 10.75 6.04 -5.47
N LYS A 42 11.68 5.78 -6.38
CA LYS A 42 11.79 4.48 -7.04
C LYS A 42 12.62 3.55 -6.17
N GLU A 43 12.01 2.47 -5.74
CA GLU A 43 12.63 1.41 -4.96
C GLU A 43 13.06 0.24 -5.88
N ARG A 44 13.57 -0.84 -5.28
CA ARG A 44 13.93 -2.06 -6.01
C ARG A 44 12.70 -2.68 -6.69
N SER A 45 12.95 -3.54 -7.68
CA SER A 45 11.91 -4.23 -8.46
C SER A 45 10.89 -3.29 -9.12
N ASN A 46 11.32 -2.06 -9.44
CA ASN A 46 10.50 -0.99 -10.04
C ASN A 46 9.25 -0.60 -9.22
N ILE A 47 9.27 -0.84 -7.92
CA ILE A 47 8.23 -0.38 -7.01
C ILE A 47 8.36 1.12 -6.79
N LEU A 48 7.24 1.84 -6.79
CA LEU A 48 7.21 3.27 -6.50
C LEU A 48 6.64 3.50 -5.10
N LYS A 49 7.43 4.16 -4.26
CA LYS A 49 7.03 4.60 -2.93
C LYS A 49 6.61 6.05 -2.98
N ILE A 50 5.36 6.32 -2.62
CA ILE A 50 4.77 7.65 -2.63
C ILE A 50 4.73 8.18 -1.22
N MET A 51 5.47 9.26 -1.00
CA MET A 51 5.38 10.04 0.21
C MET A 51 4.56 11.28 -0.08
N ALA A 52 3.64 11.63 0.82
CA ALA A 52 2.86 12.85 0.71
C ALA A 52 3.15 13.78 1.88
N HIS A 53 2.99 15.06 1.62
CA HIS A 53 2.99 16.13 2.60
C HIS A 53 1.60 16.76 2.62
N GLU A 54 1.04 16.95 3.81
CA GLU A 54 -0.31 17.46 4.03
C GLU A 54 -0.30 18.72 4.87
N ALA A 55 -1.37 19.50 4.76
CA ALA A 55 -1.53 20.73 5.54
C ALA A 55 -1.60 20.47 7.06
N GLU A 56 -2.36 19.44 7.46
CA GLU A 56 -2.63 19.17 8.87
C GLU A 56 -1.56 18.29 9.54
N GLN A 57 -0.78 17.53 8.76
CA GLN A 57 0.21 16.58 9.29
C GLN A 57 1.62 17.12 9.12
N LYS A 58 2.34 17.30 10.23
CA LYS A 58 3.75 17.71 10.19
C LYS A 58 4.61 16.62 9.55
N GLY A 59 5.23 16.97 8.42
CA GLY A 59 6.26 16.16 7.77
C GLY A 59 5.74 15.19 6.71
N TRP A 60 6.68 14.56 6.01
CA TRP A 60 6.38 13.60 4.96
C TRP A 60 5.94 12.27 5.55
N TYR A 61 4.79 11.76 5.12
CA TYR A 61 4.32 10.44 5.50
C TYR A 61 4.16 9.55 4.26
N LEU A 62 4.15 8.24 4.50
CA LEU A 62 3.96 7.25 3.45
C LEU A 62 2.48 7.17 3.06
N HIS A 63 2.17 7.52 1.82
CA HIS A 63 0.81 7.58 1.30
C HIS A 63 0.41 6.28 0.60
N SER A 64 1.22 5.82 -0.35
CA SER A 64 0.91 4.63 -1.14
C SER A 64 2.16 3.94 -1.66
N TYR A 65 2.02 2.66 -1.96
CA TYR A 65 2.95 1.89 -2.77
C TYR A 65 2.32 1.57 -4.11
N HIS A 66 3.10 1.70 -5.18
CA HIS A 66 2.75 1.19 -6.49
C HIS A 66 3.68 0.04 -6.83
N ILE A 67 3.13 -1.16 -6.94
CA ILE A 67 3.89 -2.38 -7.21
C ILE A 67 3.52 -2.87 -8.61
N PRO A 68 4.48 -3.19 -9.50
CA PRO A 68 4.16 -3.77 -10.80
C PRO A 68 3.44 -5.12 -10.64
N LEU A 69 2.33 -5.34 -11.36
CA LEU A 69 1.57 -6.59 -11.29
C LEU A 69 2.40 -7.83 -11.66
N LYS A 70 3.35 -7.68 -12.59
CA LYS A 70 4.31 -8.74 -12.94
C LYS A 70 5.13 -9.24 -11.76
N ASN A 71 5.36 -8.41 -10.73
CA ASN A 71 6.12 -8.81 -9.55
C ASN A 71 5.34 -9.82 -8.69
N LEU A 72 4.01 -9.85 -8.82
CA LEU A 72 3.17 -10.87 -8.20
C LEU A 72 3.15 -12.18 -8.99
N GLY A 73 3.78 -12.23 -10.17
CA GLY A 73 3.71 -13.38 -11.08
C GLY A 73 2.35 -13.52 -11.78
N LEU A 74 1.54 -12.46 -11.78
CA LEU A 74 0.21 -12.45 -12.37
C LEU A 74 0.22 -11.85 -13.78
N PRO A 75 -0.69 -12.29 -14.66
CA PRO A 75 -0.88 -11.66 -15.95
C PRO A 75 -1.46 -10.26 -15.77
N GLU A 76 -1.23 -9.40 -16.76
CA GLU A 76 -1.57 -7.99 -16.68
C GLU A 76 -3.09 -7.76 -16.53
N ASP A 77 -3.90 -8.58 -17.18
CA ASP A 77 -5.36 -8.51 -17.12
C ASP A 77 -5.99 -9.01 -15.81
N ALA A 78 -5.19 -9.52 -14.87
CA ALA A 78 -5.66 -10.08 -13.61
C ALA A 78 -6.63 -9.14 -12.87
N LYS A 79 -7.71 -9.72 -12.35
CA LYS A 79 -8.76 -8.97 -11.63
C LYS A 79 -8.36 -8.75 -10.18
N ASN A 80 -8.96 -7.75 -9.53
CA ASN A 80 -8.71 -7.48 -8.11
C ASN A 80 -8.92 -8.72 -7.22
N LYS A 81 -9.89 -9.58 -7.55
CA LYS A 81 -10.16 -10.84 -6.82
C LYS A 81 -9.01 -11.84 -6.90
N GLU A 82 -8.25 -11.84 -7.99
CA GLU A 82 -7.11 -12.74 -8.22
C GLU A 82 -5.84 -12.19 -7.58
N ILE A 83 -5.71 -10.85 -7.55
CA ILE A 83 -4.58 -10.13 -6.96
C ILE A 83 -4.65 -10.14 -5.44
N LEU A 84 -5.85 -9.96 -4.87
CA LEU A 84 -6.07 -9.80 -3.44
C LEU A 84 -5.47 -10.92 -2.57
N PRO A 85 -5.56 -12.22 -2.96
CA PRO A 85 -4.88 -13.29 -2.25
C PRO A 85 -3.37 -13.08 -2.14
N TYR A 86 -2.69 -12.63 -3.20
CA TYR A 86 -1.23 -12.40 -3.15
C TYR A 86 -0.86 -11.25 -2.20
N LEU A 87 -1.76 -10.28 -2.05
CA LEU A 87 -1.54 -9.14 -1.15
C LEU A 87 -1.80 -9.45 0.32
N ASN A 88 -2.69 -10.40 0.62
CA ASN A 88 -2.94 -10.84 2.00
C ASN A 88 -2.14 -12.09 2.40
N GLU A 89 -1.62 -12.82 1.41
CA GLU A 89 -0.85 -14.04 1.60
C GLU A 89 0.46 -13.94 0.80
N PRO A 90 1.46 -13.17 1.29
CA PRO A 90 2.65 -12.82 0.51
C PRO A 90 3.52 -14.03 0.14
N TYR A 91 3.38 -15.16 0.86
CA TYR A 91 4.08 -16.40 0.52
C TYR A 91 3.74 -16.92 -0.90
N ARG A 92 2.61 -16.49 -1.48
CA ARG A 92 2.22 -16.80 -2.86
C ARG A 92 3.06 -16.04 -3.89
N ILE A 93 3.69 -14.93 -3.49
CA ILE A 93 4.55 -14.12 -4.36
C ILE A 93 5.90 -14.83 -4.48
N MET A 94 6.03 -15.69 -5.49
CA MET A 94 7.28 -16.42 -5.78
C MET A 94 8.15 -15.70 -6.83
N ALA A 95 7.56 -14.79 -7.61
CA ALA A 95 8.24 -14.15 -8.73
C ALA A 95 9.28 -13.09 -8.30
N ASP A 96 9.03 -12.35 -7.21
CA ASP A 96 9.93 -11.31 -6.74
C ASP A 96 10.00 -11.27 -5.20
N LYS A 97 11.17 -11.64 -4.66
CA LYS A 97 11.43 -11.69 -3.21
C LYS A 97 11.25 -10.33 -2.54
N TYR A 98 11.74 -9.25 -3.18
CA TYR A 98 11.64 -7.91 -2.60
C TYR A 98 10.18 -7.46 -2.46
N THR A 99 9.34 -7.77 -3.45
CA THR A 99 7.90 -7.49 -3.41
C THR A 99 7.23 -8.31 -2.32
N LYS A 100 7.58 -9.59 -2.17
CA LYS A 100 7.09 -10.42 -1.06
C LYS A 100 7.41 -9.77 0.30
N ASP A 101 8.69 -9.46 0.54
CA ASP A 101 9.16 -8.88 1.80
C ASP A 101 8.45 -7.54 2.09
N LEU A 102 8.25 -6.71 1.06
CA LEU A 102 7.51 -5.45 1.18
C LEU A 102 6.04 -5.65 1.58
N VAL A 103 5.35 -6.59 0.94
CA VAL A 103 3.93 -6.86 1.23
C VAL A 103 3.79 -7.45 2.64
N GLU A 104 4.71 -8.33 3.07
CA GLU A 104 4.77 -8.81 4.45
C GLU A 104 4.94 -7.66 5.45
N GLU A 105 5.85 -6.72 5.19
CA GLU A 105 6.04 -5.53 6.03
C GLU A 105 4.78 -4.65 6.11
N ILE A 106 4.05 -4.51 4.99
CA ILE A 106 2.77 -3.78 4.96
C ILE A 106 1.74 -4.49 5.84
N LEU A 107 1.56 -5.81 5.70
CA LEU A 107 0.59 -6.56 6.51
C LEU A 107 0.94 -6.55 8.00
N GLN A 108 2.23 -6.66 8.36
CA GLN A 108 2.66 -6.54 9.74
C GLN A 108 2.28 -5.19 10.38
N LYS A 109 2.26 -4.12 9.58
CA LYS A 109 1.90 -2.78 10.05
C LYS A 109 0.39 -2.51 10.02
N TYR A 110 -0.34 -3.05 9.03
CA TYR A 110 -1.72 -2.63 8.75
C TYR A 110 -2.76 -3.75 8.72
N ILE A 111 -2.39 -4.96 9.16
CA ILE A 111 -3.24 -6.16 9.31
C ILE A 111 -3.68 -6.76 7.97
N GLU A 112 -4.52 -6.06 7.23
CA GLU A 112 -5.18 -6.59 6.03
C GLU A 112 -5.20 -5.54 4.91
N ILE A 113 -5.21 -6.03 3.67
CA ILE A 113 -5.39 -5.25 2.46
C ILE A 113 -6.74 -5.61 1.84
N HIS A 114 -7.54 -4.59 1.51
CA HIS A 114 -8.82 -4.76 0.86
C HIS A 114 -8.80 -4.17 -0.55
N ALA A 115 -9.53 -4.80 -1.48
CA ALA A 115 -9.77 -4.22 -2.79
C ALA A 115 -10.69 -3.00 -2.72
N GLU A 116 -10.37 -1.98 -3.50
CA GLU A 116 -11.27 -0.86 -3.76
C GLU A 116 -12.15 -1.13 -5.00
N ARG A 117 -13.14 -0.26 -5.23
CA ARG A 117 -14.02 -0.33 -6.41
C ARG A 117 -13.27 -0.11 -7.73
N LYS A 118 -12.09 0.51 -7.69
CA LYS A 118 -11.27 0.80 -8.86
C LYS A 118 -10.30 -0.36 -9.17
N LYS A 119 -10.11 -0.67 -10.45
CA LYS A 119 -9.21 -1.76 -10.90
C LYS A 119 -7.78 -1.50 -10.41
N HIS A 120 -7.19 -2.51 -9.76
CA HIS A 120 -5.84 -2.50 -9.21
C HIS A 120 -5.61 -1.49 -8.08
N PHE A 121 -6.67 -0.98 -7.46
CA PHE A 121 -6.58 -0.20 -6.24
C PHE A 121 -6.94 -1.04 -5.03
N PHE A 122 -6.11 -0.90 -4.02
CA PHE A 122 -6.21 -1.57 -2.74
C PHE A 122 -5.97 -0.56 -1.63
N ARG A 123 -6.52 -0.85 -0.46
CA ARG A 123 -6.33 -0.03 0.74
C ARG A 123 -6.00 -0.91 1.92
N THR A 124 -5.14 -0.43 2.79
CA THR A 124 -4.89 -1.10 4.06
C THR A 124 -6.02 -0.83 5.07
N GLU A 125 -6.21 -1.73 6.02
CA GLU A 125 -7.04 -1.47 7.20
C GLU A 125 -6.39 -0.43 8.13
N ARG A 126 -7.17 0.06 9.10
CA ARG A 126 -6.69 1.03 10.10
C ARG A 126 -5.67 0.35 11.00
N PHE A 127 -4.62 1.09 11.35
CA PHE A 127 -3.56 0.65 12.25
C PHE A 127 -4.12 0.05 13.54
N LYS A 128 -3.59 -1.10 13.98
CA LYS A 128 -3.77 -1.56 15.35
C LYS A 128 -3.02 -0.58 16.24
N VAL A 129 -3.71 0.21 17.06
CA VAL A 129 -3.06 0.79 18.24
C VAL A 129 -2.38 -0.39 18.92
N LYS A 130 -1.04 -0.35 19.09
CA LYS A 130 -0.34 -1.37 19.89
C LYS A 130 -1.19 -1.50 21.14
N LYS A 131 -1.83 -2.66 21.36
CA LYS A 131 -2.38 -2.96 22.67
C LYS A 131 -1.15 -2.81 23.56
N ASP A 132 -1.08 -1.73 24.32
CA ASP A 132 -0.13 -1.64 25.41
C ASP A 132 -0.28 -2.98 26.12
N PHE A 133 0.78 -3.77 26.07
CA PHE A 133 0.94 -4.84 27.04
C PHE A 133 1.09 -4.09 28.37
N SER A 134 -0.03 -3.63 28.92
CA SER A 134 -0.16 -3.40 30.34
C SER A 134 0.07 -4.77 30.94
N ILE A 135 1.33 -5.04 31.26
CA ILE A 135 1.75 -6.03 32.24
C ILE A 135 1.19 -5.52 33.57
N GLY A 136 -0.13 -5.64 33.70
CA GLY A 136 -0.90 -5.49 34.90
C GLY A 136 -1.07 -6.87 35.53
N ALA A 137 -0.01 -7.67 35.58
CA ALA A 137 0.08 -8.73 36.56
C ALA A 137 0.35 -8.07 37.92
N LYS A 138 -0.65 -7.36 38.46
CA LYS A 138 -0.72 -7.14 39.91
C LYS A 138 -0.83 -8.54 40.50
N LYS A 139 0.28 -9.06 41.03
CA LYS A 139 0.24 -10.16 41.99
C LYS A 139 -0.81 -9.77 43.03
N LYS A 140 -1.89 -10.53 43.12
CA LYS A 140 -2.78 -10.48 44.28
C LYS A 140 -1.92 -10.87 45.49
N GLY A 141 -1.49 -9.87 46.24
CA GLY A 141 -1.11 -10.02 47.63
C GLY A 141 -2.37 -9.96 48.49
N PHE A 142 -2.29 -10.63 49.65
CA PHE A 142 -3.30 -10.92 50.65
C PHE A 142 -4.10 -12.20 50.41
#